data_AF-A0A6I6SNV8-F1
#
_entry.id   AF-A0A6I6SNV8-F1
#
_cell.length_a   1.000
_cell.length_b   1.000
_cell.length_c   1.000
_cell.angle_alpha   90.00
_cell.angle_beta   90.00
_cell.angle_gamma   90.00
#
_symmetry.space_group_name_H-M   'P 1'
#
loop_
_entity.id
_entity.type
_entity.pdbx_description
1 polymer ?
#
loop_
_entity_poly.entity_id
_entity_poly.type
_entity_poly.pdbx_seq_one_letter_code
_entity_poly.pdbx_strand_id
1 'polypeptide(L)'
;MDSLGQRIKHLRLQANLNKAALARKVGVSDVTISYWESGAIKQIGHERLVALADALGCTLGQLLEGDTQTTSAPLYLRGNSPAPWQTPNSNRLSLSGEILAGLDWQGECYLVTPAPGEEFAFLESGDLAAFGPTETCDQPGHYLIEGSGGLYIGQLRHGSRGELLYCNGSDSEASLVPLEATEKVVGRLLARWRKDGV
;
A
#
# COMPACT_ATOMS: atom_id res chain seq x y z
N MET A 1 -10.55 -12.13 14.25
CA MET A 1 -10.91 -12.52 12.88
C MET A 1 -12.41 -12.70 12.84
N ASP A 2 -13.12 -11.84 12.12
CA ASP A 2 -14.57 -12.00 11.94
C ASP A 2 -14.87 -13.25 11.12
N SER A 3 -16.01 -13.89 11.36
CA SER A 3 -16.45 -15.01 10.54
C SER A 3 -17.04 -14.49 9.22
N LEU A 4 -17.07 -15.34 8.18
CA LEU A 4 -17.74 -15.02 6.91
C LEU A 4 -19.19 -14.55 7.12
N GLY A 5 -19.92 -15.17 8.06
CA GLY A 5 -21.27 -14.76 8.40
C GLY A 5 -21.36 -13.34 8.99
N GLN A 6 -20.44 -12.98 9.89
CA GLN A 6 -20.35 -11.63 10.43
C GLN A 6 -20.06 -10.61 9.31
N ARG A 7 -19.17 -10.95 8.36
CA ARG A 7 -18.87 -10.10 7.20
C ARG A 7 -20.07 -9.89 6.29
N ILE A 8 -20.78 -10.96 5.93
CA ILE A 8 -22.02 -10.87 5.12
C ILE A 8 -23.01 -9.92 5.79
N LYS A 9 -23.20 -10.05 7.11
CA LYS A 9 -24.09 -9.17 7.88
C LYS A 9 -23.64 -7.71 7.83
N HIS A 10 -22.35 -7.45 8.02
CA HIS A 10 -21.77 -6.11 8.00
C HIS A 10 -21.94 -5.45 6.64
N LEU A 11 -21.52 -6.12 5.56
CA LEU A 11 -21.65 -5.64 4.18
C LEU A 11 -23.12 -5.39 3.82
N ARG A 12 -24.04 -6.26 4.26
CA ARG A 12 -25.47 -6.06 4.03
C ARG A 12 -25.98 -4.76 4.67
N LEU A 13 -25.53 -4.47 5.89
CA LEU A 13 -25.90 -3.23 6.59
C LEU A 13 -25.29 -2.00 5.92
N GLN A 14 -24.03 -2.05 5.48
CA GLN A 14 -23.40 -0.98 4.70
C GLN A 14 -24.13 -0.70 3.38
N ALA A 15 -24.59 -1.76 2.71
CA ALA A 15 -25.41 -1.65 1.49
C ALA A 15 -26.87 -1.20 1.77
N ASN A 16 -27.22 -0.89 3.03
CA ASN A 16 -28.57 -0.53 3.47
C ASN A 16 -29.65 -1.57 3.08
N LEU A 17 -29.29 -2.86 3.06
CA LEU A 17 -30.19 -3.95 2.72
C LEU A 17 -30.72 -4.63 3.99
N ASN A 18 -32.00 -5.01 3.98
CA ASN A 18 -32.51 -5.99 4.93
C ASN A 18 -32.29 -7.42 4.39
N LYS A 19 -32.43 -8.45 5.25
CA LYS A 19 -32.17 -9.86 4.87
C LYS A 19 -32.99 -10.30 3.66
N ALA A 20 -34.27 -9.90 3.60
CA ALA A 20 -35.16 -10.23 2.48
C ALA A 20 -34.73 -9.55 1.17
N ALA A 21 -34.24 -8.32 1.23
CA ALA A 21 -33.74 -7.60 0.07
C ALA A 21 -32.46 -8.23 -0.49
N LEU A 22 -31.53 -8.63 0.38
CA LEU A 22 -30.34 -9.37 -0.03
C LEU A 22 -30.72 -10.74 -0.62
N ALA A 23 -31.62 -11.47 0.03
CA ALA A 23 -32.09 -12.77 -0.42
C ALA A 23 -32.66 -12.72 -1.85
N ARG A 24 -33.48 -11.70 -2.15
CA ARG A 24 -34.03 -11.47 -3.50
C ARG A 24 -32.94 -11.22 -4.54
N LYS A 25 -31.91 -10.44 -4.21
CA LYS A 25 -30.78 -10.16 -5.11
C LYS A 25 -29.94 -11.42 -5.39
N VAL A 26 -29.73 -12.24 -4.37
CA VAL A 26 -28.90 -13.47 -4.46
C VAL A 26 -29.69 -14.67 -5.03
N GLY A 27 -31.02 -14.59 -5.04
CA GLY A 27 -31.90 -15.68 -5.48
C GLY A 27 -31.99 -16.82 -4.46
N VAL A 28 -32.10 -16.49 -3.17
CA VAL A 28 -32.28 -17.44 -2.04
C VAL A 28 -33.40 -16.97 -1.10
N SER A 29 -33.70 -17.73 -0.06
CA SER A 29 -34.62 -17.29 1.00
C SER A 29 -33.92 -16.38 2.02
N ASP A 30 -34.69 -15.54 2.70
CA ASP A 30 -34.24 -14.72 3.83
C ASP A 30 -33.72 -15.55 5.01
N VAL A 31 -34.30 -16.74 5.20
CA VAL A 31 -33.83 -17.75 6.16
C VAL A 31 -32.42 -18.21 5.82
N THR A 32 -32.12 -18.48 4.54
CA THR A 32 -30.78 -18.85 4.09
C THR A 32 -29.75 -17.76 4.41
N ILE A 33 -30.07 -16.49 4.15
CA ILE A 33 -29.22 -15.36 4.54
C ILE A 33 -29.01 -15.35 6.06
N SER A 34 -30.06 -15.59 6.85
CA SER A 34 -29.94 -15.62 8.32
C SER A 34 -29.03 -16.73 8.82
N TYR A 35 -29.04 -17.90 8.19
CA TYR A 35 -28.14 -19.01 8.54
C TYR A 35 -26.69 -18.77 8.12
N TRP A 36 -26.47 -18.08 7.00
CA TRP A 36 -25.13 -17.63 6.62
C TRP A 36 -24.61 -16.60 7.61
N GLU A 37 -25.41 -15.58 7.96
CA GLU A 37 -25.00 -14.52 8.89
C GLU A 37 -24.72 -15.03 10.31
N SER A 38 -25.49 -16.02 10.79
CA SER A 38 -25.26 -16.62 12.10
C SER A 38 -24.09 -17.61 12.12
N GLY A 39 -23.58 -18.00 10.95
CA GLY A 39 -22.56 -19.04 10.82
C GLY A 39 -23.08 -20.46 11.06
N ALA A 40 -24.41 -20.66 11.08
CA ALA A 40 -25.02 -21.99 11.12
C ALA A 40 -24.67 -22.81 9.87
N ILE A 41 -24.56 -22.15 8.72
CA ILE A 41 -24.04 -22.74 7.48
C ILE A 41 -22.72 -22.02 7.16
N LYS A 42 -21.62 -22.78 7.23
CA LYS A 42 -20.26 -22.25 6.98
C LYS A 42 -19.78 -22.46 5.55
N GLN A 43 -20.34 -23.45 4.86
CA GLN A 43 -19.99 -23.77 3.48
C GLN A 43 -21.03 -23.16 2.55
N ILE A 44 -20.61 -22.13 1.81
CA ILE A 44 -21.41 -21.47 0.78
C ILE A 44 -20.77 -21.81 -0.57
N GLY A 45 -21.56 -22.32 -1.52
CA GLY A 45 -21.06 -22.67 -2.84
C GLY A 45 -20.56 -21.46 -3.62
N HIS A 46 -19.60 -21.66 -4.52
CA HIS A 46 -18.96 -20.59 -5.29
C HIS A 46 -19.96 -19.67 -6.02
N GLU A 47 -20.95 -20.24 -6.71
CA GLU A 47 -21.99 -19.46 -7.40
C GLU A 47 -22.73 -18.51 -6.46
N ARG A 48 -22.97 -18.92 -5.21
CA ARG A 48 -23.66 -18.10 -4.21
C ARG A 48 -22.75 -17.06 -3.60
N LEU A 49 -21.46 -17.34 -3.48
CA LEU A 49 -20.47 -16.36 -3.05
C LEU A 49 -20.32 -15.23 -4.09
N VAL A 50 -20.30 -15.57 -5.39
CA VAL A 50 -20.28 -14.57 -6.47
C VAL A 50 -21.57 -13.73 -6.45
N ALA A 51 -22.73 -14.38 -6.38
CA ALA A 51 -24.00 -13.65 -6.30
C ALA A 51 -24.13 -12.78 -5.04
N LEU A 52 -23.53 -13.18 -3.92
CA LEU A 52 -23.44 -12.35 -2.71
C LEU A 52 -22.58 -11.13 -2.94
N ALA A 53 -21.39 -11.28 -3.52
CA ALA A 53 -20.47 -10.19 -3.82
C ALA A 53 -21.15 -9.15 -4.75
N ASP A 54 -21.79 -9.62 -5.83
CA ASP A 54 -22.53 -8.78 -6.76
C ASP A 54 -23.71 -8.05 -6.08
N ALA A 55 -24.48 -8.77 -5.25
CA ALA A 55 -25.63 -8.20 -4.55
C ALA A 55 -25.24 -7.14 -3.50
N LEU A 56 -24.08 -7.32 -2.88
CA LEU A 56 -23.51 -6.44 -1.84
C LEU A 56 -22.65 -5.31 -2.41
N GLY A 57 -22.28 -5.39 -3.70
CA GLY A 57 -21.45 -4.40 -4.36
C GLY A 57 -19.98 -4.42 -3.93
N CYS A 58 -19.45 -5.60 -3.57
CA CYS A 58 -18.05 -5.78 -3.17
C CYS A 58 -17.36 -6.85 -4.02
N THR A 59 -16.04 -6.96 -3.91
CA THR A 59 -15.29 -8.06 -4.54
C THR A 59 -15.39 -9.35 -3.70
N LEU A 60 -15.17 -10.50 -4.35
CA LEU A 60 -15.14 -11.79 -3.66
C LEU A 60 -14.04 -11.84 -2.57
N GLY A 61 -12.90 -11.18 -2.79
CA GLY A 61 -11.84 -11.02 -1.79
C GLY A 61 -12.34 -10.28 -0.55
N GLN A 62 -12.99 -9.13 -0.72
CA GLN A 62 -13.59 -8.38 0.41
C GLN A 62 -14.62 -9.19 1.19
N LEU A 63 -15.42 -10.01 0.49
CA LEU A 63 -16.40 -10.88 1.14
C LEU A 63 -15.72 -12.00 1.98
N LEU A 64 -14.69 -12.62 1.44
CA LEU A 64 -14.02 -13.78 2.04
C LEU A 64 -12.99 -13.42 3.10
N GLU A 65 -12.22 -12.37 2.87
CA GLU A 65 -11.08 -11.95 3.70
C GLU A 65 -11.46 -10.77 4.61
N GLY A 66 -12.57 -10.08 4.31
CA GLY A 66 -13.01 -8.86 4.98
C GLY A 66 -12.50 -7.62 4.25
N ASP A 67 -12.91 -6.46 4.75
CA ASP A 67 -12.26 -5.20 4.41
C ASP A 67 -10.81 -5.29 4.88
N THR A 68 -9.94 -5.88 4.06
CA THR A 68 -8.65 -5.28 3.72
C THR A 68 -8.90 -4.07 2.82
N GLN A 69 -9.94 -3.29 3.14
CA GLN A 69 -9.98 -1.88 2.82
C GLN A 69 -8.88 -1.29 3.70
N THR A 70 -7.64 -1.45 3.24
CA THR A 70 -6.57 -0.54 3.60
C THR A 70 -7.12 0.82 3.22
N THR A 71 -7.75 1.52 4.16
CA THR A 71 -7.77 2.97 4.14
C THR A 71 -6.30 3.33 4.14
N SER A 72 -5.72 3.45 2.95
CA SER A 72 -4.33 3.75 2.73
C SER A 72 -4.11 5.22 3.01
N ALA A 73 -4.37 5.59 4.26
CA ALA A 73 -3.74 6.74 4.84
C ALA A 73 -2.24 6.57 4.62
N PRO A 74 -1.55 7.59 4.09
CA PRO A 74 -0.13 7.52 3.91
C PRO A 74 0.54 7.27 5.27
N LEU A 75 1.57 6.42 5.27
CA LEU A 75 2.43 6.26 6.43
C LEU A 75 3.26 7.53 6.60
N TYR A 76 3.49 7.94 7.85
CA TYR A 76 4.37 9.06 8.13
C TYR A 76 5.83 8.62 8.05
N LEU A 77 6.58 9.25 7.14
CA LEU A 77 8.04 9.15 7.11
C LEU A 77 8.64 10.12 8.13
N ARG A 78 9.53 9.59 8.95
CA ARG A 78 10.31 10.35 9.92
C ARG A 78 11.79 10.11 9.65
N GLY A 79 12.64 11.06 10.04
CA GLY A 79 14.08 10.93 9.89
C GLY A 79 14.69 9.84 10.77
N ASN A 80 13.95 9.24 11.71
CA ASN A 80 14.47 8.14 12.53
C ASN A 80 14.18 6.76 11.92
N SER A 81 15.13 5.84 12.07
CA SER A 81 14.93 4.42 11.80
C SER A 81 13.98 3.79 12.84
N PRO A 82 13.15 2.80 12.48
CA PRO A 82 13.05 2.11 11.18
C PRO A 82 12.14 2.81 10.17
N ALA A 83 12.27 2.42 8.89
CA ALA A 83 11.37 2.87 7.85
C ALA A 83 9.91 2.46 8.18
N PRO A 84 8.91 3.28 7.80
CA PRO A 84 7.55 3.12 8.31
C PRO A 84 6.92 1.76 7.97
N TRP A 85 7.27 1.19 6.82
CA TRP A 85 6.79 -0.13 6.35
C TRP A 85 7.39 -1.33 7.10
N GLN A 86 8.44 -1.14 7.90
CA GLN A 86 9.03 -2.19 8.73
C GLN A 86 8.23 -2.41 10.04
N THR A 87 7.18 -1.61 10.28
CA THR A 87 6.31 -1.81 11.44
C THR A 87 5.22 -2.85 11.15
N PRO A 88 4.87 -3.72 12.13
CA PRO A 88 4.01 -4.89 11.91
C PRO A 88 2.56 -4.59 11.48
N ASN A 89 2.11 -3.34 11.52
CA ASN A 89 0.76 -2.92 11.12
C ASN A 89 0.78 -1.90 9.97
N SER A 90 1.81 -1.94 9.13
CA SER A 90 1.93 -1.02 8.00
C SER A 90 0.88 -1.31 6.93
N ASN A 91 0.07 -0.29 6.62
CA ASN A 91 -0.96 -0.35 5.59
C ASN A 91 -0.31 -0.52 4.20
N ARG A 92 -0.49 -1.71 3.61
CA ARG A 92 0.04 -2.07 2.29
C ARG A 92 -0.90 -1.59 1.20
N LEU A 93 -0.33 -1.10 0.10
CA LEU A 93 -1.05 -0.70 -1.09
C LEU A 93 -0.77 -1.65 -2.25
N SER A 94 -1.84 -2.07 -2.91
CA SER A 94 -1.78 -2.57 -4.27
C SER A 94 -1.99 -1.38 -5.21
N LEU A 95 -0.90 -0.85 -5.78
CA LEU A 95 -0.98 0.18 -6.82
C LEU A 95 -1.00 -0.51 -8.19
N SER A 96 -2.00 -0.18 -9.00
CA SER A 96 -2.04 -0.62 -10.41
C SER A 96 -0.96 0.10 -11.23
N GLY A 97 -0.41 -0.56 -12.25
CA GLY A 97 0.68 -0.04 -13.08
C GLY A 97 0.41 1.31 -13.77
N GLU A 98 -0.87 1.68 -13.95
CA GLU A 98 -1.29 3.00 -14.46
C GLU A 98 -0.89 4.15 -13.53
N ILE A 99 -0.97 3.94 -12.21
CA ILE A 99 -0.61 4.95 -11.19
C ILE A 99 0.90 5.10 -11.08
N LEU A 100 1.65 4.01 -11.30
CA LEU A 100 3.11 4.00 -11.31
C LEU A 100 3.71 4.46 -12.65
N ALA A 101 2.93 5.13 -13.52
CA ALA A 101 3.38 5.63 -14.81
C ALA A 101 4.11 4.59 -15.69
N GLY A 102 3.71 3.31 -15.61
CA GLY A 102 4.30 2.23 -16.39
C GLY A 102 5.60 1.63 -15.82
N LEU A 103 5.96 1.90 -14.56
CA LEU A 103 7.04 1.17 -13.89
C LEU A 103 6.71 -0.33 -13.75
N ASP A 104 7.67 -1.19 -14.13
CA ASP A 104 7.63 -2.63 -13.89
C ASP A 104 8.08 -2.93 -12.45
N TRP A 105 7.24 -2.56 -11.49
CA TRP A 105 7.42 -2.91 -10.07
C TRP A 105 6.47 -4.04 -9.69
N GLN A 106 7.02 -5.19 -9.33
CA GLN A 106 6.24 -6.39 -8.98
C GLN A 106 6.21 -6.65 -7.46
N GLY A 107 6.78 -5.75 -6.66
CA GLY A 107 6.86 -5.88 -5.21
C GLY A 107 5.76 -5.14 -4.45
N GLU A 108 5.84 -5.25 -3.12
CA GLU A 108 4.97 -4.49 -2.21
C GLU A 108 5.17 -2.98 -2.40
N CYS A 109 4.11 -2.20 -2.16
CA CYS A 109 4.15 -0.75 -2.23
C CYS A 109 3.46 -0.12 -1.01
N TYR A 110 4.00 1.01 -0.57
CA TYR A 110 3.50 1.79 0.55
C TYR A 110 3.37 3.25 0.15
N LEU A 111 2.26 3.89 0.51
CA LEU A 111 2.09 5.33 0.33
C LEU A 111 2.57 6.01 1.58
N VAL A 112 3.33 7.08 1.39
CA VAL A 112 4.12 7.73 2.42
C VAL A 112 4.02 9.23 2.25
N THR A 113 3.98 9.96 3.37
CA THR A 113 4.08 11.41 3.44
C THR A 113 5.08 11.77 4.54
N PRO A 114 5.85 12.86 4.43
CA PRO A 114 6.63 13.36 5.56
C PRO A 114 5.72 13.59 6.78
N ALA A 115 6.20 13.24 7.97
CA ALA A 115 5.52 13.60 9.20
C ALA A 115 5.54 15.13 9.40
N PRO A 116 4.56 15.72 10.11
CA PRO A 116 4.59 17.14 10.41
C PRO A 116 5.90 17.55 11.11
N GLY A 117 6.60 18.53 10.54
CA GLY A 117 7.88 19.04 11.05
C GLY A 117 9.13 18.28 10.57
N GLU A 118 8.98 17.22 9.77
CA GLU A 118 10.10 16.53 9.12
C GLU A 118 10.36 17.12 7.74
N GLU A 119 11.63 17.23 7.35
CA GLU A 119 12.05 17.75 6.05
C GLU A 119 12.89 16.71 5.31
N PHE A 120 12.56 16.45 4.04
CA PHE A 120 13.32 15.56 3.16
C PHE A 120 13.61 16.27 1.85
N ALA A 121 14.84 16.15 1.34
CA ALA A 121 15.33 16.88 0.17
C ALA A 121 14.53 16.66 -1.14
N PHE A 122 13.70 15.61 -1.22
CA PHE A 122 12.91 15.27 -2.42
C PHE A 122 11.41 15.07 -2.13
N LEU A 123 10.97 15.24 -0.87
CA LEU A 123 9.61 14.98 -0.45
C LEU A 123 9.16 16.08 0.51
N GLU A 124 8.38 17.03 -0.01
CA GLU A 124 7.94 18.20 0.74
C GLU A 124 6.74 17.91 1.64
N SER A 125 6.48 18.78 2.61
CA SER A 125 5.32 18.62 3.50
C SER A 125 4.02 18.66 2.69
N GLY A 126 3.22 17.59 2.80
CA GLY A 126 1.98 17.42 2.05
C GLY A 126 2.12 16.69 0.71
N ASP A 127 3.34 16.36 0.29
CA ASP A 127 3.57 15.44 -0.81
C ASP A 127 3.20 14.00 -0.41
N LEU A 128 2.74 13.24 -1.40
CA LEU A 128 2.57 11.80 -1.30
C LEU A 128 3.63 11.11 -2.15
N ALA A 129 4.23 10.05 -1.64
CA ALA A 129 5.14 9.20 -2.38
C ALA A 129 4.80 7.72 -2.22
N ALA A 130 4.95 6.99 -3.31
CA ALA A 130 4.92 5.53 -3.31
C ALA A 130 6.34 5.00 -3.13
N PHE A 131 6.55 4.18 -2.11
CA PHE A 131 7.81 3.48 -1.88
C PHE A 131 7.63 1.98 -2.03
N GLY A 132 8.55 1.37 -2.78
CA GLY A 132 8.74 -0.06 -2.84
C GLY A 132 9.90 -0.46 -1.92
N PRO A 133 9.70 -1.30 -0.90
CA PRO A 133 10.80 -1.75 -0.05
C PRO A 133 11.81 -2.55 -0.87
N THR A 134 13.08 -2.20 -0.71
CA THR A 134 14.20 -2.91 -1.34
C THR A 134 15.48 -2.61 -0.58
N GLU A 135 16.39 -3.57 -0.60
CA GLU A 135 17.74 -3.44 -0.06
C GLU A 135 18.78 -3.21 -1.19
N THR A 136 18.32 -3.21 -2.45
CA THR A 136 19.16 -3.08 -3.64
C THR A 136 18.74 -1.91 -4.52
N CYS A 137 19.71 -1.35 -5.24
CA CYS A 137 19.48 -0.29 -6.20
C CYS A 137 19.45 -0.86 -7.62
N ASP A 138 18.36 -1.50 -8.04
CA ASP A 138 18.31 -2.17 -9.34
C ASP A 138 18.32 -1.20 -10.53
N GLN A 139 17.88 0.05 -10.32
CA GLN A 139 17.81 1.08 -11.35
C GLN A 139 18.21 2.45 -10.78
N PRO A 140 18.74 3.38 -11.60
CA PRO A 140 18.96 4.75 -11.16
C PRO A 140 17.65 5.42 -10.71
N GLY A 141 17.68 6.16 -9.61
CA GLY A 141 16.49 6.82 -9.10
C GLY A 141 16.65 7.37 -7.68
N HIS A 142 15.53 7.73 -7.07
CA HIS A 142 15.48 8.17 -5.69
C HIS A 142 15.20 6.98 -4.77
N TYR A 143 15.96 6.90 -3.68
CA TYR A 143 15.91 5.83 -2.70
C TYR A 143 15.85 6.41 -1.30
N LEU A 144 15.15 5.71 -0.41
CA LEU A 144 15.26 5.91 1.03
C LEU A 144 16.49 5.15 1.52
N ILE A 145 17.36 5.84 2.24
CA ILE A 145 18.63 5.34 2.75
C ILE A 145 18.63 5.52 4.27
N GLU A 146 19.06 4.48 4.97
CA GLU A 146 19.33 4.50 6.41
C GLU A 146 20.83 4.70 6.63
N GLY A 147 21.20 5.86 7.17
CA GLY A 147 22.57 6.20 7.57
C GLY A 147 22.72 6.42 9.08
N SER A 148 23.89 6.89 9.49
CA SER A 148 24.21 7.14 10.91
C SER A 148 23.31 8.21 11.56
N GLY A 149 22.87 9.20 10.77
CA GLY A 149 21.94 10.25 11.18
C GLY A 149 20.46 9.88 11.07
N GLY A 150 20.14 8.67 10.63
CA GLY A 150 18.78 8.19 10.39
C GLY A 150 18.42 8.08 8.90
N LEU A 151 17.13 8.18 8.60
CA LEU A 151 16.55 8.02 7.27
C LEU A 151 16.63 9.33 6.47
N TYR A 152 17.07 9.23 5.22
CA TYR A 152 17.06 10.34 4.27
C TYR A 152 16.79 9.85 2.85
N ILE A 153 16.35 10.74 1.97
CA ILE A 153 16.10 10.42 0.55
C ILE A 153 17.29 10.90 -0.27
N GLY A 154 17.88 9.99 -1.04
CA GLY A 154 19.03 10.25 -1.91
C GLY A 154 18.82 9.73 -3.32
N GLN A 155 19.51 10.34 -4.29
CA GLN A 155 19.54 9.82 -5.65
C GLN A 155 20.72 8.85 -5.80
N LEU A 156 20.42 7.60 -6.18
CA LEU A 156 21.41 6.55 -6.38
C LEU A 156 21.51 6.14 -7.85
N ARG A 157 22.72 5.74 -8.24
CA ARG A 157 23.01 5.08 -9.52
C ARG A 157 24.23 4.17 -9.39
N HIS A 158 24.33 3.18 -10.27
CA HIS A 158 25.54 2.37 -10.37
C HIS A 158 26.65 3.14 -11.08
N GLY A 159 27.85 3.10 -10.51
CA GLY A 159 29.08 3.51 -11.15
C GLY A 159 29.57 2.50 -12.18
N SER A 160 30.59 2.88 -12.94
CA SER A 160 31.19 2.04 -13.99
C SER A 160 31.86 0.76 -13.47
N ARG A 161 32.16 0.69 -12.16
CA ARG A 161 32.82 -0.46 -11.52
C ARG A 161 31.84 -1.25 -10.62
N GLY A 162 30.54 -0.96 -10.70
CA GLY A 162 29.48 -1.62 -9.93
C GLY A 162 29.28 -1.07 -8.52
N GLU A 163 29.98 0.00 -8.15
CA GLU A 163 29.77 0.72 -6.89
C GLU A 163 28.46 1.52 -6.91
N LEU A 164 27.83 1.71 -5.75
CA LEU A 164 26.67 2.61 -5.62
C LEU A 164 27.16 4.04 -5.40
N LEU A 165 26.75 4.93 -6.29
CA LEU A 165 27.06 6.35 -6.25
C LEU A 165 25.83 7.15 -5.85
N TYR A 166 26.04 8.07 -4.92
CA TYR A 166 25.08 9.04 -4.43
C TYR A 166 25.27 10.40 -5.11
N CYS A 167 24.19 11.01 -5.58
CA CYS A 167 24.19 12.40 -6.10
C CYS A 167 23.59 13.36 -5.08
N ASN A 168 24.34 14.39 -4.68
CA ASN A 168 23.79 15.49 -3.88
C ASN A 168 23.28 16.63 -4.80
N GLY A 169 22.01 16.57 -5.20
CA GLY A 169 21.25 17.71 -5.74
C GLY A 169 21.57 18.20 -7.17
N SER A 170 22.76 17.96 -7.72
CA SER A 170 23.07 18.27 -9.13
C SER A 170 23.42 17.02 -9.92
N ASP A 171 22.88 16.90 -11.14
CA ASP A 171 23.07 15.76 -12.05
C ASP A 171 24.49 15.72 -12.68
N SER A 172 25.43 16.48 -12.11
CA SER A 172 26.81 16.56 -12.54
C SER A 172 27.62 15.39 -11.99
N GLU A 173 28.36 14.69 -12.86
CA GLU A 173 29.30 13.62 -12.46
C GLU A 173 30.29 14.05 -11.37
N ALA A 174 30.57 15.36 -11.26
CA ALA A 174 31.48 15.92 -10.27
C ALA A 174 30.96 15.90 -8.83
N SER A 175 29.66 15.61 -8.62
CA SER A 175 29.04 15.56 -7.29
C SER A 175 28.68 14.13 -6.85
N LEU A 176 29.18 13.12 -7.57
CA LEU A 176 29.00 11.70 -7.24
C LEU A 176 29.96 11.29 -6.14
N VAL A 177 29.42 10.81 -5.02
CA VAL A 177 30.21 10.25 -3.92
C VAL A 177 29.80 8.79 -3.73
N PRO A 178 30.72 7.84 -3.49
CA PRO A 178 30.36 6.48 -3.14
C PRO A 178 29.50 6.46 -1.87
N LEU A 179 28.45 5.64 -1.86
CA LEU A 179 27.64 5.39 -0.67
C LEU A 179 28.50 4.78 0.44
N GLU A 180 28.38 5.25 1.68
CA GLU A 180 29.20 4.73 2.76
C GLU A 180 28.82 3.26 3.07
N ALA A 181 29.80 2.45 3.50
CA ALA A 181 29.57 1.04 3.80
C ALA A 181 28.58 0.81 4.97
N THR A 182 28.39 1.83 5.81
CA THR A 182 27.44 1.83 6.92
C THR A 182 26.01 2.16 6.51
N GLU A 183 25.82 2.72 5.31
CA GLU A 183 24.52 3.15 4.81
C GLU A 183 23.81 2.02 4.08
N LYS A 184 22.50 1.91 4.30
CA LYS A 184 21.68 0.84 3.75
C LYS A 184 20.53 1.40 2.95
N VAL A 185 20.34 0.86 1.75
CA VAL A 185 19.10 1.10 1.00
C VAL A 185 17.96 0.38 1.71
N VAL A 186 16.85 1.09 1.93
CA VAL A 186 15.66 0.53 2.61
C VAL A 186 14.39 0.61 1.75
N GLY A 187 14.40 1.43 0.70
CA GLY A 187 13.30 1.48 -0.26
C GLY A 187 13.59 2.35 -1.46
N ARG A 188 12.83 2.13 -2.54
CA ARG A 188 12.87 2.91 -3.77
C ARG A 188 11.64 3.79 -3.85
N LEU A 189 11.81 5.08 -4.18
CA LEU A 189 10.70 5.96 -4.51
C LEU A 189 10.25 5.63 -5.94
N LEU A 190 9.03 5.12 -6.05
CA LEU A 190 8.42 4.68 -7.31
C LEU A 190 7.67 5.82 -7.99
N ALA A 191 6.96 6.63 -7.20
CA ALA A 191 6.21 7.78 -7.70
C ALA A 191 6.06 8.84 -6.61
N ARG A 192 5.83 10.09 -7.04
CA ARG A 192 5.57 11.24 -6.17
C ARG A 192 4.40 12.04 -6.73
N TRP A 193 3.44 12.36 -5.89
CA TRP A 193 2.34 13.27 -6.17
C TRP A 193 2.47 14.48 -5.29
N ARG A 194 2.56 15.64 -5.93
CA ARG A 194 2.53 16.92 -5.23
C ARG A 194 1.09 17.37 -5.15
N LYS A 195 0.72 17.97 -4.03
CA LYS A 195 -0.55 18.69 -3.96
C LYS A 195 -0.41 19.94 -4.82
N ASP A 196 -1.10 19.99 -5.96
CA ASP A 196 -1.15 21.22 -6.76
C ASP A 196 -1.68 22.34 -5.86
N GLY A 197 -0.88 23.40 -5.72
CA GLY A 197 -1.29 24.59 -5.00
C GLY A 197 -2.51 25.20 -5.70
N VAL A 198 -3.61 25.31 -4.95
CA VAL A 198 -4.74 26.19 -5.31
C VAL A 198 -4.32 27.64 -5.08
#